data_AF-A0A726J9B8-F1
#
_entry.id   AF-A0A726J9B8-F1
#
_cell.length_a   1.000
_cell.length_b   1.000
_cell.length_c   1.000
_cell.angle_alpha   90.00
_cell.angle_beta   90.00
_cell.angle_gamma   90.00
#
_symmetry.space_group_name_H-M   'P 1'
#
loop_
_entity.id
_entity.type
_entity.pdbx_description
1 polymer ?
#
loop_
_entity_poly.entity_id
_entity_poly.type
_entity_poly.pdbx_seq_one_letter_code
_entity_poly.pdbx_strand_id
1 'polypeptide(L)'
;FDPVIDNALDAGNPIPEALQSRAELRQKIRNSADFKPLPADIRALFPAEFEETELGWMPKGWITTSFNDLIELIGGGTPKTSVEEFWNGDIPWFSVVDAPSESDVYVLTTEKKITIEGLNNSSAKLLRKGTTIISARGTVGKCAMVAVPMAMNQSCYGVIGKNNISDEYIYF
;
A
#
# COMPACT_ATOMS: atom_id res chain seq x y z
N PHE A 1 6.20 -14.05 -7.92
CA PHE A 1 4.82 -14.36 -7.52
C PHE A 1 3.92 -13.94 -8.68
N ASP A 2 3.18 -14.86 -9.31
CA ASP A 2 2.29 -14.55 -10.45
C ASP A 2 1.18 -15.61 -10.61
N PRO A 3 0.16 -15.57 -9.74
CA PRO A 3 -0.85 -16.62 -9.67
C PRO A 3 -1.70 -16.75 -10.95
N VAL A 4 -1.92 -15.66 -11.69
CA VAL A 4 -2.72 -15.69 -12.93
C VAL A 4 -1.97 -16.46 -14.03
N ILE A 5 -0.67 -16.20 -14.20
CA ILE A 5 0.15 -16.99 -15.12
C ILE A 5 0.21 -18.45 -14.66
N ASP A 6 0.39 -18.70 -13.36
CA ASP A 6 0.44 -20.06 -12.86
C ASP A 6 -0.88 -20.80 -13.16
N ASN A 7 -2.02 -20.14 -12.98
CA ASN A 7 -3.35 -20.68 -13.28
C ASN A 7 -3.54 -20.92 -14.78
N ALA A 8 -3.12 -19.98 -15.64
CA ALA A 8 -3.20 -20.13 -17.08
C ALA A 8 -2.37 -21.32 -17.58
N LEU A 9 -1.15 -21.48 -17.06
CA LEU A 9 -0.29 -22.62 -17.35
C LEU A 9 -0.92 -23.96 -16.93
N ASP A 10 -1.56 -24.02 -15.75
CA ASP A 10 -2.18 -25.25 -15.24
C ASP A 10 -3.46 -25.61 -16.02
N ALA A 11 -4.21 -24.61 -16.44
CA ALA A 11 -5.41 -24.78 -17.25
C ALA A 11 -5.11 -25.07 -18.74
N GLY A 12 -3.86 -24.87 -19.18
CA GLY A 12 -3.49 -24.93 -20.60
C GLY A 12 -4.07 -23.78 -21.42
N ASN A 13 -4.40 -22.66 -20.76
CA ASN A 13 -4.95 -21.48 -21.42
C ASN A 13 -3.87 -20.72 -22.19
N PRO A 14 -4.23 -20.08 -23.32
CA PRO A 14 -3.29 -19.27 -24.08
C PRO A 14 -2.77 -18.10 -23.22
N ILE A 15 -1.46 -17.90 -23.25
CA ILE A 15 -0.81 -16.74 -22.64
C ILE A 15 -0.37 -15.80 -23.78
N PRO A 16 -0.74 -14.52 -23.73
CA PRO A 16 -0.35 -13.55 -24.74
C PRO A 16 1.16 -13.49 -24.95
N GLU A 17 1.60 -13.25 -26.20
CA GLU A 17 3.03 -13.16 -26.55
C GLU A 17 3.78 -12.14 -25.67
N ALA A 18 3.14 -10.99 -25.38
CA ALA A 18 3.68 -9.95 -24.50
C ALA A 18 3.97 -10.43 -23.06
N LEU A 19 3.34 -11.52 -22.62
CA LEU A 19 3.49 -12.08 -21.27
C LEU A 19 4.34 -13.36 -21.25
N GLN A 20 4.86 -13.80 -22.40
CA GLN A 20 5.51 -15.10 -22.50
C GLN A 20 6.82 -15.19 -21.71
N SER A 21 7.58 -14.09 -21.63
CA SER A 21 8.79 -14.02 -20.80
C SER A 21 8.50 -14.27 -19.31
N ARG A 22 7.35 -13.77 -18.82
CA ARG A 22 6.89 -14.03 -17.45
C ARG A 22 6.47 -15.50 -17.29
N ALA A 23 5.77 -16.06 -18.27
CA ALA A 23 5.37 -17.47 -18.27
C ALA A 23 6.57 -18.42 -18.20
N GLU A 24 7.60 -18.19 -19.01
CA GLU A 24 8.84 -18.97 -18.98
C GLU A 24 9.56 -18.88 -17.64
N LEU A 25 9.63 -17.67 -17.06
CA LEU A 25 10.21 -17.47 -15.72
C LEU A 25 9.42 -18.25 -14.67
N ARG A 26 8.08 -18.22 -14.73
CA ARG A 26 7.22 -18.98 -13.82
C ARG A 26 7.42 -20.48 -13.98
N GLN A 27 7.48 -21.01 -15.20
CA GLN A 27 7.77 -22.43 -15.45
C GLN A 27 9.12 -22.86 -14.82
N LYS A 28 10.18 -22.05 -15.00
CA LYS A 28 11.49 -22.32 -14.38
C LYS A 28 11.41 -22.37 -12.86
N ILE A 29 10.76 -21.38 -12.24
CA ILE A 29 10.58 -21.32 -10.78
C ILE A 29 9.78 -22.52 -10.28
N ARG A 30 8.69 -22.87 -10.99
CA ARG A 30 7.79 -23.97 -10.63
C ARG A 30 8.44 -25.35 -10.68
N ASN A 31 9.45 -25.53 -11.54
CA ASN A 31 10.22 -26.76 -11.67
C ASN A 31 11.38 -26.86 -10.67
N SER A 32 11.60 -25.83 -9.83
CA SER A 32 12.63 -25.87 -8.78
C SER A 32 12.20 -26.73 -7.60
N ALA A 33 13.17 -27.35 -6.92
CA ALA A 33 12.92 -28.25 -5.79
C ALA A 33 12.26 -27.54 -4.59
N ASP A 34 12.51 -26.25 -4.41
CA ASP A 34 11.99 -25.44 -3.29
C ASP A 34 10.67 -24.73 -3.63
N PHE A 35 10.07 -25.03 -4.78
CA PHE A 35 8.83 -24.37 -5.18
C PHE A 35 7.69 -24.71 -4.21
N LYS A 36 7.15 -23.67 -3.58
CA LYS A 36 5.95 -23.74 -2.75
C LYS A 36 4.80 -23.06 -3.49
N PRO A 37 3.81 -23.79 -4.02
CA PRO A 37 2.64 -23.19 -4.63
C PRO A 37 1.82 -22.43 -3.58
N LEU A 38 1.00 -21.50 -4.05
CA LEU A 38 0.00 -20.89 -3.18
C LEU A 38 -1.01 -21.93 -2.70
N PRO A 39 -1.55 -21.76 -1.48
CA PRO A 39 -2.72 -22.50 -1.03
C PRO A 39 -3.84 -22.47 -2.08
N ALA A 40 -4.54 -23.59 -2.26
CA ALA A 40 -5.50 -23.76 -3.36
C ALA A 40 -6.68 -22.77 -3.27
N ASP A 41 -7.13 -22.47 -2.05
CA ASP A 41 -8.18 -21.48 -1.74
C ASP A 41 -7.77 -20.06 -2.14
N ILE A 42 -6.53 -19.65 -1.82
CA ILE A 42 -5.99 -18.35 -2.25
C ILE A 42 -5.79 -18.33 -3.76
N ARG A 43 -5.30 -19.42 -4.34
CA ARG A 43 -5.04 -19.53 -5.78
C ARG A 43 -6.32 -19.42 -6.61
N ALA A 44 -7.44 -19.89 -6.09
CA ALA A 44 -8.75 -19.80 -6.72
C ALA A 44 -9.30 -18.36 -6.78
N LEU A 45 -8.72 -17.41 -6.04
CA LEU A 45 -9.10 -15.99 -6.09
C LEU A 45 -8.58 -15.28 -7.35
N PHE A 46 -7.71 -15.93 -8.13
CA PHE A 46 -7.09 -15.36 -9.33
C PHE A 46 -7.64 -16.05 -10.59
N PRO A 47 -7.92 -15.30 -11.67
CA PRO A 47 -8.35 -15.90 -12.93
C PRO A 47 -7.22 -16.73 -13.57
N ALA A 48 -7.58 -17.50 -14.60
CA ALA A 48 -6.64 -18.31 -15.39
C ALA A 48 -6.50 -17.80 -16.83
N GLU A 49 -7.04 -16.63 -17.13
CA GLU A 49 -7.12 -16.06 -18.48
C GLU A 49 -6.74 -14.60 -18.47
N PHE A 50 -6.36 -14.09 -19.65
CA PHE A 50 -6.05 -12.70 -19.88
C PHE A 50 -6.98 -12.12 -20.93
N GLU A 51 -7.19 -10.81 -20.87
CA GLU A 51 -7.88 -10.03 -21.89
C GLU A 51 -7.05 -8.80 -22.27
N GLU A 52 -7.13 -8.41 -23.54
CA GLU A 52 -6.45 -7.23 -24.06
C GLU A 52 -7.33 -6.00 -23.87
N THR A 53 -6.74 -4.94 -23.34
CA THR A 53 -7.40 -3.65 -23.15
C THR A 53 -6.55 -2.55 -23.76
N GLU A 54 -7.06 -1.31 -23.75
CA GLU A 54 -6.31 -0.13 -24.18
C GLU A 54 -5.01 0.10 -23.38
N LEU A 55 -4.90 -0.44 -22.16
CA LEU A 55 -3.72 -0.36 -21.31
C LEU A 55 -2.81 -1.61 -21.43
N GLY A 56 -3.14 -2.52 -22.34
CA GLY A 56 -2.45 -3.80 -22.56
C GLY A 56 -3.17 -4.99 -21.93
N TRP A 57 -2.44 -6.09 -21.83
CA TRP A 57 -2.97 -7.37 -21.33
C TRP A 57 -3.10 -7.37 -19.81
N MET A 58 -4.30 -7.72 -19.32
CA MET A 58 -4.59 -7.87 -17.90
C MET A 58 -5.32 -9.17 -17.59
N PRO A 59 -5.33 -9.62 -16.33
CA PRO A 59 -6.12 -10.77 -15.93
C PRO A 59 -7.61 -10.54 -16.24
N LYS A 60 -8.27 -11.54 -16.81
CA LYS A 60 -9.67 -11.44 -17.22
C LYS A 60 -10.58 -11.07 -16.05
N GLY A 61 -11.46 -10.09 -16.26
CA GLY A 61 -12.41 -9.60 -15.27
C GLY A 61 -11.84 -8.53 -14.33
N TRP A 62 -10.60 -8.11 -14.52
CA TRP A 62 -10.05 -6.94 -13.83
C TRP A 62 -10.60 -5.66 -14.45
N ILE A 63 -10.80 -4.65 -13.61
CA ILE A 63 -11.35 -3.35 -14.02
C ILE A 63 -10.23 -2.31 -13.99
N THR A 64 -10.15 -1.50 -15.03
CA THR A 64 -9.27 -0.34 -15.08
C THR A 64 -9.99 0.88 -14.50
N THR A 65 -9.30 1.60 -13.63
CA THR A 65 -9.85 2.80 -12.99
C THR A 65 -8.71 3.74 -12.59
N SER A 66 -9.03 5.01 -12.35
CA SER A 66 -8.04 5.98 -11.89
C SER A 66 -7.75 5.80 -10.41
N PHE A 67 -6.50 6.00 -10.01
CA PHE A 67 -6.12 6.01 -8.60
C PHE A 67 -6.98 6.99 -7.79
N ASN A 68 -7.28 8.17 -8.35
CA ASN A 68 -8.11 9.19 -7.70
C ASN A 68 -9.57 8.74 -7.46
N ASP A 69 -10.07 7.78 -8.24
CA ASP A 69 -11.43 7.25 -8.09
C ASP A 69 -11.49 6.24 -6.93
N LEU A 70 -10.36 5.59 -6.61
CA LEU A 70 -10.26 4.57 -5.57
C LEU A 70 -9.86 5.11 -4.21
N ILE A 71 -9.19 6.26 -4.15
CA ILE A 71 -8.61 6.74 -2.90
C ILE A 71 -9.06 8.14 -2.50
N GLU A 72 -8.97 8.41 -1.20
CA GLU A 72 -9.02 9.74 -0.61
C GLU A 72 -7.66 10.07 0.02
N LEU A 73 -7.19 11.29 -0.23
CA LEU A 73 -5.94 11.80 0.30
C LEU A 73 -6.20 12.72 1.50
N ILE A 74 -5.46 12.46 2.58
CA ILE A 74 -5.47 13.26 3.80
C ILE A 74 -4.14 14.01 3.87
N GLY A 75 -4.19 15.32 4.02
CA GLY A 75 -2.99 16.15 4.22
C GLY A 75 -2.47 16.07 5.65
N GLY A 76 -1.16 16.24 5.81
CA GLY A 76 -0.52 16.37 7.12
C GLY A 76 -0.25 17.82 7.54
N GLY A 77 0.33 18.00 8.72
CA GLY A 77 0.68 19.31 9.25
C GLY A 77 1.72 19.25 10.36
N THR A 78 2.47 20.34 10.53
CA THR A 78 3.42 20.52 11.63
C THR A 78 2.85 21.58 12.57
N PRO A 79 2.55 21.25 13.84
CA PRO A 79 2.30 22.26 14.86
C PRO A 79 3.47 23.22 14.98
N LYS A 80 3.25 24.45 15.42
CA LYS A 80 4.36 25.41 15.58
C LYS A 80 5.42 24.82 16.51
N THR A 81 6.64 24.65 16.02
CA THR A 81 7.76 24.05 16.77
C THR A 81 8.24 24.93 17.92
N SER A 82 7.91 26.22 17.89
CA SER A 82 8.24 27.19 18.93
C SER A 82 7.26 27.21 20.10
N VAL A 83 6.17 26.44 20.04
CA VAL A 83 5.15 26.36 21.11
C VAL A 83 5.31 24.99 21.76
N GLU A 84 6.01 24.93 22.89
CA GLU A 84 6.38 23.66 23.54
C GLU A 84 5.16 22.84 23.96
N GLU A 85 4.05 23.51 24.30
CA GLU A 85 2.78 22.92 24.72
C GLU A 85 2.11 22.09 23.60
N PHE A 86 2.54 22.25 22.35
CA PHE A 86 2.03 21.47 21.22
C PHE A 86 2.74 20.11 21.06
N TRP A 87 3.84 19.89 21.76
CA TRP A 87 4.73 18.74 21.60
C TRP A 87 4.82 17.90 22.87
N ASN A 88 5.44 16.73 22.76
CA ASN A 88 5.66 15.80 23.87
C ASN A 88 4.36 15.31 24.54
N GLY A 89 3.25 15.28 23.79
CA GLY A 89 2.00 14.65 24.19
C GLY A 89 1.95 13.15 23.88
N ASP A 90 0.73 12.62 23.80
CA ASP A 90 0.50 11.19 23.61
C ASP A 90 0.24 10.78 22.15
N ILE A 91 -0.03 11.72 21.25
CA ILE A 91 -0.39 11.43 19.85
C ILE A 91 0.89 11.26 19.04
N PRO A 92 1.19 10.08 18.47
CA PRO A 92 2.34 9.90 17.58
C PRO A 92 2.24 10.86 16.38
N TRP A 93 3.37 11.42 15.97
CA TRP A 93 3.44 12.37 14.87
C TRP A 93 4.49 11.91 13.86
N PHE A 94 4.00 11.26 12.81
CA PHE A 94 4.80 10.60 11.79
C PHE A 94 5.52 11.59 10.89
N SER A 95 6.78 11.28 10.62
CA SER A 95 7.60 11.86 9.56
C SER A 95 8.35 10.76 8.82
N VAL A 96 9.01 11.09 7.71
CA VAL A 96 9.70 10.08 6.87
C VAL A 96 10.79 9.30 7.62
N VAL A 97 11.31 9.82 8.73
CA VAL A 97 12.30 9.11 9.57
C VAL A 97 11.67 7.94 10.34
N ASP A 98 10.35 7.99 10.53
CA ASP A 98 9.55 6.97 11.21
C ASP A 98 9.07 5.89 10.22
N ALA A 99 9.41 6.01 8.93
CA ALA A 99 9.03 5.01 7.94
C ALA A 99 9.64 3.64 8.30
N PRO A 100 8.85 2.56 8.21
CA PRO A 100 9.31 1.23 8.55
C PRO A 100 10.44 0.75 7.61
N SER A 101 11.16 -0.27 8.07
CA SER A 101 12.09 -1.00 7.21
C SER A 101 11.36 -1.68 6.05
N GLU A 102 12.07 -2.09 5.00
CA GLU A 102 11.44 -2.70 3.82
C GLU A 102 10.69 -4.01 4.11
N SER A 103 11.01 -4.68 5.23
CA SER A 103 10.31 -5.90 5.68
C SER A 103 9.10 -5.61 6.56
N ASP A 104 8.91 -4.38 7.01
CA ASP A 104 7.87 -3.98 7.95
C ASP A 104 6.80 -3.15 7.24
N VAL A 105 5.56 -3.28 7.71
CA VAL A 105 4.39 -2.59 7.16
C VAL A 105 3.86 -1.53 8.13
N TYR A 106 3.85 -1.86 9.41
CA TYR A 106 3.09 -1.12 10.42
C TYR A 106 3.97 -0.15 11.19
N VAL A 107 3.41 1.03 11.50
CA VAL A 107 4.01 1.98 12.45
C VAL A 107 3.15 2.03 13.71
N LEU A 108 3.79 1.74 14.84
CA LEU A 108 3.17 1.67 16.16
C LEU A 108 3.54 2.87 17.05
N THR A 109 4.66 3.52 16.76
CA THR A 109 5.16 4.70 17.48
C THR A 109 6.05 5.52 16.55
N THR A 110 6.31 6.76 16.94
CA THR A 110 7.13 7.72 16.21
C THR A 110 8.14 8.36 17.18
N GLU A 111 9.20 8.94 16.64
CA GLU A 111 10.23 9.66 17.41
C GLU A 111 9.62 10.84 18.16
N LYS A 112 8.69 11.56 17.51
CA LYS A 112 8.03 12.74 18.08
C LYS A 112 6.55 12.49 18.29
N LYS A 113 6.00 13.17 19.30
CA LYS A 113 4.58 13.16 19.62
C LYS A 113 4.07 14.58 19.79
N ILE A 114 2.79 14.78 19.51
CA ILE A 114 2.10 16.04 19.68
C ILE A 114 0.99 15.91 20.73
N THR A 115 0.60 17.03 21.32
CA THR A 115 -0.55 17.10 22.21
C THR A 115 -1.84 17.24 21.40
N ILE A 116 -2.98 17.06 22.09
CA ILE A 116 -4.29 17.37 21.49
C ILE A 116 -4.38 18.85 21.08
N GLU A 117 -3.76 19.74 21.85
CA GLU A 117 -3.70 21.17 21.54
C GLU A 117 -2.87 21.43 20.27
N GLY A 118 -1.72 20.76 20.13
CA GLY A 118 -0.91 20.82 18.92
C GLY A 118 -1.63 20.30 17.67
N LEU A 119 -2.40 19.23 17.81
CA LEU A 119 -3.25 18.72 16.75
C LEU A 119 -4.31 19.76 16.34
N ASN A 120 -5.04 20.32 17.32
CA ASN A 120 -6.13 21.26 17.06
C ASN A 120 -5.66 22.63 16.52
N ASN A 121 -4.42 23.03 16.81
CA ASN A 121 -3.83 24.30 16.38
C ASN A 121 -2.89 24.16 15.17
N SER A 122 -3.07 23.10 14.37
CA SER A 122 -2.32 22.89 13.14
C SER A 122 -3.18 22.29 12.05
N SER A 123 -2.62 22.15 10.85
CA SER A 123 -3.28 21.44 9.74
C SER A 123 -3.21 19.91 9.88
N ALA A 124 -2.54 19.40 10.92
CA ALA A 124 -2.42 17.96 11.13
C ALA A 124 -3.80 17.33 11.32
N LYS A 125 -3.95 16.09 10.87
CA LYS A 125 -5.17 15.29 11.01
C LYS A 125 -4.84 14.01 11.75
N LEU A 126 -5.75 13.58 12.60
CA LEU A 126 -5.65 12.28 13.25
C LEU A 126 -6.07 11.20 12.26
N LEU A 127 -5.12 10.36 11.87
CA LEU A 127 -5.32 9.22 11.00
C LEU A 127 -5.84 8.04 11.82
N ARG A 128 -6.75 7.26 11.25
CA ARG A 128 -7.24 6.03 11.88
C ARG A 128 -6.27 4.87 11.63
N LYS A 129 -6.40 3.82 12.43
CA LYS A 129 -5.76 2.53 12.14
C LYS A 129 -6.14 2.06 10.73
N GLY A 130 -5.16 1.56 9.98
CA GLY A 130 -5.30 1.09 8.60
C GLY A 130 -5.04 2.16 7.54
N THR A 131 -4.96 3.45 7.90
CA THR A 131 -4.56 4.47 6.92
C THR A 131 -3.12 4.22 6.46
N THR A 132 -2.89 4.23 5.15
CA THR A 132 -1.55 4.20 4.57
C THR A 132 -0.98 5.61 4.55
N ILE A 133 0.24 5.81 5.04
CA ILE A 133 1.00 7.04 4.89
C ILE A 133 2.02 6.83 3.78
N ILE A 134 2.09 7.77 2.84
CA ILE A 134 3.12 7.81 1.80
C ILE A 134 3.92 9.13 1.90
N SER A 135 5.25 9.03 1.88
CA SER A 135 6.12 10.20 1.82
C SER A 135 6.15 10.80 0.41
N ALA A 136 5.89 12.11 0.34
CA ALA A 136 5.84 12.85 -0.93
C ALA A 136 6.97 13.89 -1.06
N ARG A 137 7.69 14.19 0.02
CA ARG A 137 8.83 15.12 0.04
C ARG A 137 9.97 14.56 0.88
N GLY A 138 11.21 14.88 0.50
CA GLY A 138 12.42 14.27 1.07
C GLY A 138 12.68 12.91 0.41
N THR A 139 12.73 11.84 1.19
CA THR A 139 12.79 10.47 0.66
C THR A 139 11.39 10.06 0.19
N VAL A 140 11.12 10.17 -1.11
CA VAL A 140 9.80 9.91 -1.71
C VAL A 140 9.50 8.41 -1.80
N GLY A 141 8.23 8.04 -1.63
CA GLY A 141 7.74 6.69 -1.88
C GLY A 141 7.92 5.70 -0.71
N LYS A 142 8.25 6.19 0.48
CA LYS A 142 8.20 5.37 1.69
C LYS A 142 6.75 5.24 2.14
N CYS A 143 6.29 4.01 2.30
CA CYS A 143 4.95 3.66 2.75
C CYS A 143 4.97 3.15 4.19
N ALA A 144 3.90 3.41 4.92
CA ALA A 144 3.70 2.92 6.28
C ALA A 144 2.20 2.77 6.57
N MET A 145 1.76 1.68 7.19
CA MET A 145 0.38 1.52 7.62
C MET A 145 0.23 1.87 9.10
N VAL A 146 -0.73 2.75 9.38
CA VAL A 146 -1.02 3.24 10.74
C VAL A 146 -1.58 2.08 11.60
N ALA A 147 -0.86 1.67 12.65
CA ALA A 147 -1.34 0.64 13.57
C ALA A 147 -2.11 1.19 14.78
N VAL A 148 -1.79 2.43 15.18
CA VAL A 148 -2.42 3.19 16.26
C VAL A 148 -2.75 4.59 15.76
N PRO A 149 -3.86 5.23 16.18
CA PRO A 149 -4.19 6.58 15.73
C PRO A 149 -3.02 7.55 15.90
N MET A 150 -2.66 8.26 14.83
CA MET A 150 -1.51 9.16 14.81
C MET A 150 -1.72 10.31 13.83
N ALA A 151 -0.94 11.38 13.98
CA ALA A 151 -0.85 12.45 13.01
C ALA A 151 0.41 12.30 12.15
N MET A 152 0.57 13.12 11.12
CA MET A 152 1.76 13.15 10.28
C MET A 152 2.13 14.58 9.86
N ASN A 153 3.37 14.76 9.44
CA ASN A 153 3.86 16.04 8.92
C ASN A 153 3.32 16.37 7.52
N GLN A 154 3.53 17.61 7.07
CA GLN A 154 3.07 18.08 5.75
C GLN A 154 3.81 17.43 4.57
N SER A 155 4.90 16.70 4.80
CA SER A 155 5.68 16.05 3.74
C SER A 155 5.13 14.69 3.33
N CYS A 156 4.06 14.24 3.98
CA CYS A 156 3.39 12.97 3.73
C CYS A 156 1.91 13.17 3.38
N TYR A 157 1.31 12.14 2.77
CA TYR A 157 -0.13 12.02 2.59
C TYR A 157 -0.63 10.75 3.25
N GLY A 158 -1.79 10.85 3.90
CA GLY A 158 -2.58 9.71 4.32
C GLY A 158 -3.44 9.28 3.14
N VAL A 159 -3.59 7.98 2.94
CA VAL A 159 -4.29 7.37 1.82
C VAL A 159 -5.27 6.36 2.40
N ILE A 160 -6.54 6.52 2.08
CA ILE A 160 -7.61 5.59 2.46
C ILE A 160 -8.43 5.19 1.23
N GLY A 161 -8.95 3.97 1.24
CA GLY A 161 -9.81 3.48 0.17
C GLY A 161 -11.21 4.07 0.22
N LYS A 162 -11.78 4.38 -0.94
CA LYS A 162 -13.20 4.68 -1.14
C LYS A 162 -13.98 3.39 -1.33
N ASN A 163 -15.31 3.46 -1.25
CA ASN A 163 -16.23 2.38 -1.65
C ASN A 163 -15.93 1.01 -1.03
N ASN A 164 -15.53 0.99 0.25
CA ASN A 164 -15.15 -0.23 0.99
C ASN A 164 -13.95 -1.01 0.41
N ILE A 165 -13.07 -0.35 -0.35
CA ILE A 165 -11.76 -0.92 -0.68
C ILE A 165 -10.98 -1.09 0.63
N SER A 166 -10.40 -2.28 0.83
CA SER A 166 -9.70 -2.59 2.07
C SER A 166 -8.41 -1.79 2.22
N ASP A 167 -8.04 -1.51 3.45
CA ASP A 167 -6.82 -0.78 3.78
C ASP A 167 -5.57 -1.51 3.27
N GLU A 168 -5.56 -2.85 3.34
CA GLU A 168 -4.47 -3.68 2.84
C GLU A 168 -4.32 -3.60 1.33
N TYR A 169 -5.43 -3.52 0.59
CA TYR A 169 -5.39 -3.34 -0.87
C TYR A 169 -4.81 -1.98 -1.26
N ILE A 170 -5.03 -0.95 -0.44
CA ILE A 170 -4.44 0.38 -0.66
C ILE A 170 -2.94 0.40 -0.35
N TYR A 171 -2.48 -0.43 0.59
CA TYR A 171 -1.09 -0.47 1.00
C TYR A 171 -0.19 -1.24 0.01
N PHE A 172 -0.61 -2.43 -0.43
CA PHE A 172 0.20 -3.36 -1.24
C PHE A 172 0.06 -3.12 -2.75
#